data_AF-A0A1F4E4L5-F1
#
_entry.id   AF-A0A1F4E4L5-F1
#
_cell.length_a   1.000
_cell.length_b   1.000
_cell.length_c   1.000
_cell.angle_alpha   90.00
_cell.angle_beta   90.00
_cell.angle_gamma   90.00
#
_symmetry.space_group_name_H-M   'P 1'
#
loop_
_entity.id
_entity.type
_entity.pdbx_description
1 polymer ?
#
loop_
_entity_poly.entity_id
_entity_poly.type
_entity_poly.pdbx_seq_one_letter_code
_entity_poly.pdbx_strand_id
1 'polypeptide(L)'
;MPGCDPDSLNPPVEMRLRSPIALAAAAAALLILFALAHWVYSGYQARELQSAAAALVAVATARASDTLRPQESGAGELERLEGHFQAVTAATQRLAGLEGWRNPPLIDAAQQYLDEVHALLRRQIAVLSSRHAVLADVELLAQHLRAARGRSSEWIRNAVTLKQQLERDFFDFRLAAGGLQKSFQALGDARRELAPLLASTPLIEERLLADARARLDKTSAHLAREVEAARKLPVAR
;
A
#
# COMPACT_ATOMS: atom_id res chain seq x y z
N MET A 1 62.30 31.70 -81.17
CA MET A 1 62.08 32.25 -79.82
C MET A 1 60.69 31.83 -79.34
N PRO A 2 60.54 31.44 -78.07
CA PRO A 2 59.35 30.79 -77.52
C PRO A 2 58.30 31.83 -77.07
N GLY A 3 57.04 31.43 -77.01
CA GLY A 3 55.94 32.22 -76.45
C GLY A 3 54.76 31.31 -76.15
N CYS A 4 54.55 31.03 -74.88
CA CYS A 4 53.61 30.06 -74.32
C CYS A 4 52.14 30.44 -74.56
N ASP A 5 51.29 29.43 -74.82
CA ASP A 5 49.84 29.51 -74.69
C ASP A 5 49.34 28.56 -73.56
N PRO A 6 48.21 28.87 -72.89
CA PRO A 6 47.93 28.44 -71.52
C PRO A 6 46.94 27.27 -71.47
N ASP A 7 47.44 26.06 -71.22
CA ASP A 7 46.60 24.91 -70.85
C ASP A 7 46.87 24.50 -69.40
N SER A 8 46.29 25.26 -68.46
CA SER A 8 46.17 24.84 -67.07
C SER A 8 45.07 23.79 -66.94
N LEU A 9 45.49 22.53 -67.04
CA LEU A 9 45.00 21.34 -66.32
C LEU A 9 43.77 21.57 -65.41
N ASN A 10 42.59 21.24 -65.91
CA ASN A 10 41.46 20.84 -65.07
C ASN A 10 41.58 19.32 -64.81
N PRO A 11 41.77 18.85 -63.57
CA PRO A 11 41.64 17.42 -63.30
C PRO A 11 40.16 17.02 -63.33
N PRO A 12 39.80 15.88 -63.94
CA PRO A 12 38.46 15.34 -63.80
C PRO A 12 38.24 14.94 -62.34
N VAL A 13 37.21 15.52 -61.72
CA VAL A 13 36.68 15.04 -60.45
C VAL A 13 36.03 13.68 -60.72
N GLU A 14 36.82 12.62 -60.66
CA GLU A 14 36.31 11.26 -60.60
C GLU A 14 35.58 11.09 -59.26
N MET A 15 34.27 11.37 -59.27
CA MET A 15 33.36 10.81 -58.29
C MET A 15 33.37 9.28 -58.47
N ARG A 16 34.30 8.60 -57.79
CA ARG A 16 34.24 7.15 -57.59
C ARG A 16 32.85 6.78 -57.11
N LEU A 17 32.12 6.03 -57.94
CA LEU A 17 30.86 5.42 -57.57
C LEU A 17 31.05 4.69 -56.23
N ARG A 18 30.39 5.20 -55.19
CA ARG A 18 30.23 4.50 -53.91
C ARG A 18 29.59 3.15 -54.22
N SER A 19 30.31 2.06 -54.00
CA SER A 19 29.79 0.73 -54.30
C SER A 19 28.49 0.52 -53.51
N PRO A 20 27.43 -0.03 -54.12
CA PRO A 20 26.16 -0.26 -53.42
C PRO A 20 26.34 -1.20 -52.22
N ILE A 21 27.37 -2.05 -52.26
CA ILE A 21 27.77 -2.95 -51.19
C ILE A 21 28.30 -2.17 -49.97
N ALA A 22 29.10 -1.12 -50.17
CA ALA A 22 29.58 -0.28 -49.08
C ALA A 22 28.45 0.53 -48.44
N LEU A 23 27.48 0.99 -49.25
CA LEU A 23 26.25 1.64 -48.77
C LEU A 23 25.35 0.69 -47.97
N ALA A 24 25.17 -0.55 -48.45
CA ALA A 24 24.40 -1.57 -47.75
C ALA A 24 25.07 -2.00 -46.43
N ALA A 25 26.39 -2.16 -46.42
CA ALA A 25 27.15 -2.46 -45.21
C ALA A 25 27.07 -1.33 -44.17
N ALA A 26 27.14 -0.07 -44.60
CA ALA A 26 26.97 1.09 -43.72
C ALA A 26 25.55 1.19 -43.14
N ALA A 27 24.53 0.92 -43.96
CA ALA A 27 23.13 0.88 -43.52
C ALA A 27 22.87 -0.26 -42.51
N ALA A 28 23.42 -1.45 -42.76
CA ALA A 28 23.32 -2.58 -41.84
C ALA A 28 24.03 -2.30 -40.51
N ALA A 29 25.21 -1.68 -40.53
CA ALA A 29 25.93 -1.29 -39.33
C ALA A 29 25.14 -0.25 -38.50
N LEU A 30 24.49 0.72 -39.16
CA LEU A 30 23.61 1.69 -38.49
C LEU A 30 22.40 1.01 -37.85
N LEU A 31 21.75 0.07 -38.53
CA LEU A 31 20.62 -0.69 -37.97
C LEU A 31 21.03 -1.51 -36.73
N ILE A 32 22.21 -2.14 -36.77
CA ILE A 32 22.75 -2.89 -35.63
C ILE A 32 23.03 -1.95 -34.46
N LEU A 33 23.65 -0.78 -34.70
CA LEU A 33 23.88 0.22 -33.66
C LEU A 33 22.57 0.74 -33.05
N PHE A 34 21.55 1.01 -33.88
CA PHE A 34 20.23 1.39 -33.41
C PHE A 34 19.56 0.30 -32.57
N ALA A 35 19.66 -0.95 -33.00
CA ALA A 35 19.11 -2.09 -32.26
C ALA A 35 19.82 -2.26 -30.90
N LEU A 36 21.14 -2.15 -30.85
CA LEU A 36 21.91 -2.19 -29.59
C LEU A 36 21.58 -1.00 -28.69
N ALA A 37 21.53 0.21 -29.24
CA ALA A 37 21.17 1.41 -28.49
C ALA A 37 19.76 1.29 -27.89
N HIS A 38 18.80 0.79 -28.68
CA HIS A 38 17.45 0.52 -28.21
C HIS A 38 17.43 -0.56 -27.12
N TRP A 39 18.21 -1.63 -27.28
CA TRP A 39 18.26 -2.72 -26.30
C TRP A 39 18.84 -2.25 -24.95
N VAL A 40 19.97 -1.53 -24.98
CA VAL A 40 20.59 -0.92 -23.80
C VAL A 40 19.63 0.10 -23.15
N TYR A 41 18.97 0.94 -23.95
CA TYR A 41 18.01 1.93 -23.46
C TYR A 41 16.78 1.27 -22.82
N SER A 42 16.23 0.23 -23.44
CA SER A 42 15.10 -0.54 -22.87
C SER A 42 15.47 -1.24 -21.55
N GLY A 43 16.70 -1.76 -21.45
CA GLY A 43 17.21 -2.36 -20.21
C GLY A 43 17.41 -1.32 -19.10
N TYR A 44 17.85 -0.11 -19.46
CA TYR A 44 17.97 1.00 -18.52
C TYR A 44 16.60 1.45 -17.99
N GLN A 45 15.63 1.66 -18.88
CA GLN A 45 14.27 2.05 -18.50
C GLN A 45 13.55 0.98 -17.67
N ALA A 46 13.78 -0.30 -17.95
CA ALA A 46 13.22 -1.40 -17.15
C ALA A 46 13.75 -1.38 -15.71
N ARG A 47 15.04 -1.07 -15.52
CA ARG A 47 15.65 -0.91 -14.19
C ARG A 47 15.14 0.32 -13.46
N GLU A 48 14.92 1.42 -14.17
CA GLU A 48 14.36 2.65 -13.62
C GLU A 48 12.91 2.45 -13.14
N LEU A 49 12.09 1.75 -13.93
CA LEU A 49 10.74 1.38 -13.53
C LEU A 49 10.74 0.43 -12.33
N GLN A 50 11.64 -0.56 -12.32
CA GLN A 50 11.77 -1.48 -11.19
C GLN A 50 12.23 -0.76 -9.91
N SER A 51 13.17 0.19 -9.99
CA SER A 51 13.63 0.94 -8.83
C SER A 51 12.56 1.92 -8.31
N ALA A 52 11.80 2.56 -9.20
CA ALA A 52 10.68 3.41 -8.84
C ALA A 52 9.57 2.62 -8.13
N ALA A 53 9.17 1.46 -8.69
CA ALA A 53 8.19 0.58 -8.06
C ALA A 53 8.69 0.05 -6.70
N ALA A 54 9.95 -0.40 -6.64
CA ALA A 54 10.59 -0.85 -5.40
C ALA A 54 10.58 0.23 -4.30
N ALA A 55 10.89 1.48 -4.66
CA ALA A 55 10.89 2.59 -3.71
C ALA A 55 9.49 2.86 -3.13
N LEU A 56 8.45 2.82 -3.97
CA LEU A 56 7.07 3.01 -3.52
C LEU A 56 6.59 1.85 -2.63
N VAL A 57 6.93 0.62 -3.01
CA VAL A 57 6.66 -0.60 -2.21
C VAL A 57 7.39 -0.55 -0.87
N ALA A 58 8.64 -0.08 -0.84
CA ALA A 58 9.41 0.08 0.40
C ALA A 58 8.77 1.13 1.32
N VAL A 59 8.32 2.27 0.78
CA VAL A 59 7.59 3.29 1.56
C VAL A 59 6.31 2.68 2.15
N ALA A 60 5.48 2.01 1.35
CA ALA A 60 4.24 1.41 1.82
C ALA A 60 4.51 0.33 2.89
N THR A 61 5.50 -0.52 2.65
CA THR A 61 5.96 -1.55 3.60
C THR A 61 6.43 -0.95 4.92
N ALA A 62 7.24 0.11 4.88
CA ALA A 62 7.73 0.75 6.09
C ALA A 62 6.56 1.34 6.90
N ARG A 63 5.62 2.01 6.23
CA ARG A 63 4.44 2.61 6.88
C ARG A 63 3.55 1.56 7.53
N ALA A 64 3.24 0.48 6.83
CA ALA A 64 2.42 -0.58 7.40
C ALA A 64 3.16 -1.37 8.48
N SER A 65 4.44 -1.69 8.30
CA SER A 65 5.23 -2.37 9.33
C SER A 65 5.28 -1.60 10.63
N ASP A 66 5.36 -0.26 10.56
CA ASP A 66 5.33 0.59 11.75
C ASP A 66 4.00 0.46 12.52
N THR A 67 2.87 0.46 11.81
CA THR A 67 1.53 0.26 12.42
C THR A 67 1.33 -1.14 12.98
N LEU A 68 2.00 -2.14 12.41
CA LEU A 68 1.87 -3.52 12.85
C LEU A 68 2.70 -3.80 14.10
N ARG A 69 3.73 -3.01 14.41
CA ARG A 69 4.55 -3.23 15.60
C ARG A 69 3.74 -2.95 16.87
N PRO A 70 4.03 -3.65 17.99
CA PRO A 70 3.44 -3.29 19.28
C PRO A 70 3.75 -1.83 19.60
N GLN A 71 2.72 -1.02 19.79
CA GLN A 71 2.84 0.36 20.24
C GLN A 71 1.97 0.55 21.48
N GLU A 72 2.39 1.47 22.36
CA GLU A 72 1.57 1.92 23.48
C GLU A 72 0.36 2.67 22.92
N SER A 73 -0.85 2.18 23.19
CA SER A 73 -2.08 2.89 22.84
C SER A 73 -2.15 4.20 23.61
N GLY A 74 -2.42 5.30 22.91
CA GLY A 74 -2.40 6.64 23.51
C GLY A 74 -3.10 7.69 22.66
N ALA A 75 -3.14 8.92 23.18
CA ALA A 75 -3.69 10.06 22.45
C ALA A 75 -2.96 10.24 21.10
N GLY A 76 -3.74 10.39 20.02
CA GLY A 76 -3.21 10.57 18.66
C GLY A 76 -2.93 9.28 17.88
N GLU A 77 -3.27 8.10 18.39
CA GLU A 77 -3.10 6.83 17.64
C GLU A 77 -3.86 6.83 16.31
N LEU A 78 -5.10 7.32 16.31
CA LEU A 78 -5.93 7.41 15.11
C LEU A 78 -5.37 8.40 14.07
N GLU A 79 -4.89 9.56 14.53
CA GLU A 79 -4.29 10.58 13.66
C GLU A 79 -2.99 10.07 13.02
N ARG A 80 -2.16 9.38 13.80
CA ARG A 80 -0.95 8.73 13.29
C ARG A 80 -1.30 7.71 12.20
N LEU A 81 -2.26 6.84 12.48
CA LEU A 81 -2.69 5.81 11.55
C LEU A 81 -3.26 6.40 10.25
N GLU A 82 -4.04 7.48 10.35
CA GLU A 82 -4.50 8.26 9.20
C GLU A 82 -3.32 8.87 8.42
N GLY A 83 -2.30 9.38 9.10
CA GLY A 83 -1.07 9.85 8.48
C GLY A 83 -0.34 8.75 7.68
N HIS A 84 -0.27 7.53 8.20
CA HIS A 84 0.26 6.38 7.46
C HIS A 84 -0.63 6.02 6.26
N PHE A 85 -1.95 6.04 6.44
CA PHE A 85 -2.91 5.78 5.37
C PHE A 85 -2.72 6.76 4.21
N GLN A 86 -2.69 8.06 4.48
CA GLN A 86 -2.47 9.09 3.44
C GLN A 86 -1.12 8.94 2.74
N ALA A 87 -0.06 8.57 3.47
CA ALA A 87 1.25 8.32 2.87
C ALA A 87 1.23 7.13 1.90
N VAL A 88 0.50 6.06 2.23
CA VAL A 88 0.31 4.90 1.33
C VAL A 88 -0.57 5.26 0.15
N THR A 89 -1.65 5.99 0.34
CA THR A 89 -2.52 6.48 -0.74
C THR A 89 -1.72 7.25 -1.79
N ALA A 90 -0.83 8.14 -1.36
CA ALA A 90 0.06 8.87 -2.25
C ALA A 90 1.04 7.95 -2.99
N ALA A 91 1.52 6.88 -2.35
CA ALA A 91 2.39 5.89 -3.00
C ALA A 91 1.62 5.10 -4.07
N THR A 92 0.38 4.68 -3.80
CA THR A 92 -0.49 3.97 -4.75
C THR A 92 -0.81 4.85 -5.96
N GLN A 93 -1.14 6.12 -5.75
CA GLN A 93 -1.38 7.08 -6.83
C GLN A 93 -0.14 7.28 -7.72
N ARG A 94 1.05 7.36 -7.11
CA ARG A 94 2.31 7.47 -7.87
C ARG A 94 2.60 6.20 -8.67
N LEU A 95 2.31 5.03 -8.12
CA LEU A 95 2.51 3.76 -8.81
C LEU A 95 1.60 3.64 -10.03
N ALA A 96 0.32 4.01 -9.89
CA ALA A 96 -0.64 4.04 -10.99
C ALA A 96 -0.25 5.03 -12.11
N GLY A 97 0.56 6.04 -11.79
CA GLY A 97 1.12 6.99 -12.76
C GLY A 97 2.38 6.49 -13.50
N LEU A 98 2.95 5.34 -13.13
CA LEU A 98 4.08 4.76 -13.86
C LEU A 98 3.62 4.15 -15.18
N GLU A 99 4.50 4.17 -16.19
CA GLU A 99 4.24 3.58 -17.51
C GLU A 99 4.21 2.03 -17.46
N GLY A 100 3.09 1.46 -17.00
CA GLY A 100 2.95 0.03 -16.71
C GLY A 100 3.09 -0.91 -17.91
N TRP A 101 2.98 -0.41 -19.14
CA TRP A 101 3.11 -1.22 -20.37
C TRP A 101 4.50 -1.84 -20.57
N ARG A 102 5.54 -1.32 -19.90
CA ARG A 102 6.93 -1.82 -20.04
C ARG A 102 7.24 -3.06 -19.21
N ASN A 103 6.55 -3.24 -18.09
CA ASN A 103 6.64 -4.45 -17.27
C ASN A 103 5.31 -4.68 -16.53
N PRO A 104 4.26 -5.13 -17.25
CA PRO A 104 2.92 -5.33 -16.69
C PRO A 104 2.91 -6.21 -15.42
N PRO A 105 3.56 -7.40 -15.39
CA PRO A 105 3.43 -8.28 -14.22
C PRO A 105 4.04 -7.67 -12.94
N LEU A 106 5.09 -6.85 -13.07
CA LEU A 106 5.68 -6.14 -11.93
C LEU A 106 4.73 -5.07 -11.40
N ILE A 107 4.16 -4.25 -12.29
CA ILE A 107 3.30 -3.15 -11.89
C ILE A 107 1.97 -3.67 -11.33
N ASP A 108 1.39 -4.69 -11.92
CA ASP A 108 0.15 -5.32 -11.43
C ASP A 108 0.35 -5.92 -10.03
N ALA A 109 1.43 -6.69 -9.83
CA ALA A 109 1.74 -7.26 -8.51
C ALA A 109 2.07 -6.18 -7.46
N ALA A 110 2.80 -5.14 -7.85
CA ALA A 110 3.10 -4.02 -6.96
C ALA A 110 1.82 -3.25 -6.58
N GLN A 111 0.93 -3.04 -7.55
CA GLN A 111 -0.36 -2.36 -7.36
C GLN A 111 -1.23 -3.17 -6.42
N GLN A 112 -1.40 -4.47 -6.66
CA GLN A 112 -2.14 -5.37 -5.78
C GLN A 112 -1.59 -5.37 -4.35
N TYR A 113 -0.26 -5.40 -4.18
CA TYR A 113 0.34 -5.32 -2.85
C TYR A 113 0.07 -3.97 -2.16
N LEU A 114 0.22 -2.85 -2.88
CA LEU A 114 -0.08 -1.52 -2.34
C LEU A 114 -1.56 -1.37 -1.97
N ASP A 115 -2.46 -1.93 -2.77
CA ASP A 115 -3.90 -1.93 -2.53
C ASP A 115 -4.26 -2.73 -1.27
N GLU A 116 -3.61 -3.88 -1.06
CA GLU A 116 -3.79 -4.66 0.17
C GLU A 116 -3.20 -3.97 1.41
N VAL A 117 -2.07 -3.28 1.28
CA VAL A 117 -1.52 -2.44 2.36
C VAL A 117 -2.48 -1.29 2.69
N HIS A 118 -3.02 -0.62 1.68
CA HIS A 118 -3.99 0.46 1.83
C HIS A 118 -5.28 -0.04 2.48
N ALA A 119 -5.81 -1.18 2.03
CA ALA A 119 -6.99 -1.82 2.62
C ALA A 119 -6.74 -2.25 4.06
N LEU A 120 -5.56 -2.78 4.38
CA LEU A 120 -5.14 -3.09 5.75
C LEU A 120 -5.22 -1.86 6.65
N LEU A 121 -4.58 -0.74 6.26
CA LEU A 121 -4.58 0.49 7.06
C LEU A 121 -6.00 1.04 7.26
N ARG A 122 -6.81 1.08 6.21
CA ARG A 122 -8.23 1.47 6.31
C ARG A 122 -9.01 0.63 7.31
N ARG A 123 -8.78 -0.69 7.31
CA ARG A 123 -9.46 -1.61 8.24
C ARG A 123 -8.92 -1.47 9.67
N GLN A 124 -7.64 -1.18 9.86
CA GLN A 124 -7.09 -0.83 11.17
C GLN A 124 -7.76 0.44 11.75
N ILE A 125 -7.96 1.47 10.92
CA ILE A 125 -8.66 2.70 11.31
C ILE A 125 -10.07 2.38 11.79
N ALA A 126 -10.81 1.58 11.01
CA ALA A 126 -12.18 1.17 11.37
C ALA A 126 -12.24 0.34 12.67
N VAL A 127 -11.27 -0.54 12.91
CA VAL A 127 -11.18 -1.31 14.16
C VAL A 127 -10.89 -0.39 15.35
N LEU A 128 -9.97 0.56 15.20
CA LEU A 128 -9.61 1.47 16.28
C LEU A 128 -10.77 2.42 16.62
N SER A 129 -11.45 2.98 15.61
CA SER A 129 -12.59 3.87 15.83
C SER A 129 -13.77 3.15 16.48
N SER A 130 -14.13 1.96 15.99
CA SER A 130 -15.20 1.15 16.59
C SER A 130 -14.85 0.68 18.01
N ARG A 131 -13.59 0.33 18.28
CA ARG A 131 -13.13 0.03 19.64
C ARG A 131 -13.34 1.22 20.59
N HIS A 132 -13.00 2.44 20.18
CA HIS A 132 -13.22 3.62 21.00
C HIS A 132 -14.70 3.87 21.27
N ALA A 133 -15.57 3.67 20.29
CA ALA A 133 -17.02 3.78 20.47
C ALA A 133 -17.54 2.78 21.51
N VAL A 134 -17.16 1.50 21.40
CA VAL A 134 -17.55 0.46 22.36
C VAL A 134 -17.10 0.80 23.78
N LEU A 135 -15.84 1.23 23.96
CA LEU A 135 -15.32 1.60 25.27
C LEU A 135 -16.06 2.80 25.87
N ALA A 136 -16.41 3.80 25.05
CA ALA A 136 -17.21 4.93 25.47
C ALA A 136 -18.62 4.48 25.92
N ASP A 137 -19.27 3.61 25.16
CA ASP A 137 -20.59 3.08 25.48
C ASP A 137 -20.59 2.24 26.77
N VAL A 138 -19.55 1.43 26.98
CA VAL A 138 -19.36 0.66 28.22
C VAL A 138 -19.29 1.60 29.42
N GLU A 139 -18.50 2.67 29.33
CA GLU A 139 -18.36 3.64 30.43
C GLU A 139 -19.67 4.42 30.65
N LEU A 140 -20.34 4.88 29.58
CA LEU A 140 -21.63 5.57 29.67
C LEU A 140 -22.70 4.70 30.32
N LEU A 141 -22.80 3.42 29.93
CA LEU A 141 -23.72 2.47 30.55
C LEU A 141 -23.36 2.27 32.03
N ALA A 142 -22.08 2.08 32.35
CA ALA A 142 -21.64 1.92 33.73
C ALA A 142 -21.95 3.15 34.60
N GLN A 143 -21.80 4.36 34.06
CA GLN A 143 -22.13 5.61 34.75
C GLN A 143 -23.64 5.75 34.96
N HIS A 144 -24.45 5.49 33.93
CA HIS A 144 -25.92 5.54 34.03
C HIS A 144 -26.46 4.55 35.06
N LEU A 145 -25.87 3.35 35.12
CA LEU A 145 -26.23 2.33 36.11
C LEU A 145 -25.82 2.72 37.54
N ARG A 146 -24.68 3.42 37.71
CA ARG A 146 -24.19 3.92 39.01
C ARG A 146 -24.96 5.14 39.52
N ALA A 147 -25.44 6.01 38.63
CA ALA A 147 -26.07 7.29 39.00
C ALA A 147 -27.50 7.18 39.55
N ALA A 148 -28.11 5.98 39.53
CA ALA A 148 -29.51 5.79 39.88
C ALA A 148 -29.77 5.96 41.39
N ARG A 149 -30.44 7.05 41.80
CA ARG A 149 -31.07 7.18 43.13
C ARG A 149 -32.51 6.67 43.19
N GLY A 150 -33.09 6.31 42.04
CA GLY A 150 -34.44 5.74 41.90
C GLY A 150 -34.71 5.30 40.47
N ARG A 151 -35.32 4.12 40.30
CA ARG A 151 -35.52 3.46 38.99
C ARG A 151 -36.84 3.87 38.37
N SER A 152 -36.90 5.10 37.84
CA SER A 152 -38.08 5.56 37.11
C SER A 152 -38.24 4.80 35.78
N SER A 153 -39.45 4.84 35.21
CA SER A 153 -39.70 4.32 33.86
C SER A 153 -38.78 4.94 32.81
N GLU A 154 -38.43 6.22 32.97
CA GLU A 154 -37.47 6.92 32.11
C GLU A 154 -36.05 6.39 32.27
N TRP A 155 -35.60 6.14 33.52
CA TRP A 155 -34.29 5.56 33.78
C TRP A 155 -34.13 4.19 33.11
N ILE A 156 -35.17 3.35 33.18
CA ILE A 156 -35.19 2.02 32.53
C ILE A 156 -35.10 2.17 31.01
N ARG A 157 -35.87 3.08 30.40
CA ARG A 157 -35.80 3.34 28.95
C ARG A 157 -34.40 3.76 28.53
N ASN A 158 -33.77 4.69 29.26
CA ASN A 158 -32.42 5.14 28.95
C ASN A 158 -31.38 4.02 29.07
N ALA A 159 -31.51 3.15 30.08
CA ALA A 159 -30.63 1.99 30.23
C ALA A 159 -30.77 1.01 29.06
N VAL A 160 -32.01 0.76 28.58
CA VAL A 160 -32.27 -0.08 27.41
C VAL A 160 -31.66 0.54 26.15
N THR A 161 -31.82 1.84 25.94
CA THR A 161 -31.23 2.56 24.80
C THR A 161 -29.70 2.46 24.79
N LEU A 162 -29.05 2.74 25.93
CA LEU A 162 -27.59 2.62 26.06
C LEU A 162 -27.10 1.20 25.81
N LYS A 163 -27.84 0.19 26.28
CA LYS A 163 -27.53 -1.21 25.98
C LYS A 163 -27.65 -1.52 24.49
N GLN A 164 -28.73 -1.08 23.83
CA GLN A 164 -28.90 -1.28 22.39
C GLN A 164 -27.79 -0.62 21.57
N GLN A 165 -27.36 0.57 21.98
CA GLN A 165 -26.24 1.27 21.38
C GLN A 165 -24.94 0.47 21.52
N LEU A 166 -24.62 0.03 22.74
CA LEU A 166 -23.45 -0.82 23.01
C LEU A 166 -23.44 -2.10 22.15
N GLU A 167 -24.58 -2.78 22.01
CA GLU A 167 -24.68 -3.99 21.19
C GLU A 167 -24.42 -3.73 19.71
N ARG A 168 -24.95 -2.62 19.18
CA ARG A 168 -24.74 -2.21 17.79
C ARG A 168 -23.28 -1.88 17.55
N ASP A 169 -22.68 -1.05 18.39
CA ASP A 169 -21.32 -0.59 18.20
C ASP A 169 -20.32 -1.75 18.42
N PHE A 170 -20.64 -2.71 19.31
CA PHE A 170 -19.87 -3.95 19.45
C PHE A 170 -20.01 -4.89 18.24
N PHE A 171 -21.19 -4.95 17.61
CA PHE A 171 -21.37 -5.68 16.36
C PHE A 171 -20.51 -5.06 15.23
N ASP A 172 -20.50 -3.73 15.12
CA ASP A 172 -19.68 -3.01 14.14
C ASP A 172 -18.18 -3.25 14.37
N PHE A 173 -17.73 -3.23 15.63
CA PHE A 173 -16.36 -3.63 15.98
C PHE A 173 -16.03 -5.05 15.50
N ARG A 174 -16.92 -6.02 15.74
CA ARG A 174 -16.70 -7.41 15.30
C ARG A 174 -16.61 -7.54 13.79
N LEU A 175 -17.43 -6.80 13.05
CA LEU A 175 -17.35 -6.76 11.58
C LEU A 175 -16.02 -6.15 11.12
N ALA A 176 -15.60 -5.04 11.72
CA ALA A 176 -14.34 -4.39 11.41
C ALA A 176 -13.14 -5.32 11.71
N ALA A 177 -13.13 -5.97 12.87
CA ALA A 177 -12.09 -6.91 13.27
C ALA A 177 -12.02 -8.13 12.33
N GLY A 178 -13.17 -8.71 11.97
CA GLY A 178 -13.23 -9.80 11.00
C GLY A 178 -12.74 -9.38 9.61
N GLY A 179 -13.02 -8.15 9.20
CA GLY A 179 -12.48 -7.56 7.97
C GLY A 179 -10.96 -7.41 8.02
N LEU A 180 -10.41 -6.90 9.13
CA LEU A 180 -8.97 -6.74 9.32
C LEU A 180 -8.24 -8.10 9.31
N GLN A 181 -8.85 -9.14 9.89
CA GLN A 181 -8.29 -10.49 9.85
C GLN A 181 -8.13 -11.01 8.41
N LYS A 182 -9.08 -10.70 7.51
CA LYS A 182 -8.98 -11.04 6.08
C LYS A 182 -7.87 -10.26 5.38
N SER A 183 -7.65 -8.97 5.72
CA SER A 183 -6.53 -8.19 5.18
C SER A 183 -5.18 -8.84 5.45
N PHE A 184 -4.96 -9.39 6.66
CA PHE A 184 -3.66 -10.01 6.96
C PHE A 184 -3.35 -11.18 6.03
N GLN A 185 -4.37 -11.96 5.65
CA GLN A 185 -4.22 -13.05 4.70
C GLN A 185 -3.99 -12.51 3.28
N ALA A 186 -4.85 -11.61 2.80
CA ALA A 186 -4.75 -11.06 1.45
C ALA A 186 -3.40 -10.36 1.19
N LEU A 187 -2.90 -9.62 2.19
CA LEU A 187 -1.57 -9.02 2.13
C LEU A 187 -0.44 -10.06 2.11
N GLY A 188 -0.58 -11.16 2.87
CA GLY A 188 0.35 -12.28 2.81
C GLY A 188 0.37 -12.95 1.43
N ASP A 189 -0.78 -13.02 0.76
CA ASP A 189 -0.92 -13.57 -0.59
C ASP A 189 -0.25 -12.62 -1.61
N ALA A 190 -0.59 -11.34 -1.60
CA ALA A 190 0.02 -10.32 -2.48
C ALA A 190 1.54 -10.20 -2.30
N ARG A 191 2.03 -10.32 -1.05
CA ARG A 191 3.48 -10.39 -0.76
C ARG A 191 4.14 -11.53 -1.51
N ARG A 192 3.56 -12.73 -1.51
CA ARG A 192 4.15 -13.93 -2.13
C ARG A 192 4.22 -13.80 -3.65
N GLU A 193 3.25 -13.12 -4.26
CA GLU A 193 3.24 -12.81 -5.69
C GLU A 193 4.28 -11.75 -6.06
N LEU A 194 4.46 -10.72 -5.23
CA LEU A 194 5.41 -9.63 -5.49
C LEU A 194 6.86 -9.99 -5.19
N ALA A 195 7.12 -10.81 -4.16
CA ALA A 195 8.46 -11.18 -3.70
C ALA A 195 9.44 -11.64 -4.81
N PRO A 196 9.07 -12.53 -5.75
CA PRO A 196 9.99 -12.95 -6.81
C PRO A 196 10.35 -11.82 -7.80
N LEU A 197 9.53 -10.77 -7.90
CA LEU A 197 9.71 -9.67 -8.85
C LEU A 197 10.58 -8.53 -8.27
N LEU A 198 10.68 -8.46 -6.93
CA LEU A 198 11.40 -7.42 -6.19
C LEU A 198 12.35 -8.03 -5.13
N ALA A 199 13.25 -8.91 -5.56
CA ALA A 199 14.13 -9.69 -4.67
C ALA A 199 14.97 -8.87 -3.66
N SER A 200 15.29 -7.61 -3.97
CA SER A 200 16.06 -6.71 -3.10
C SER A 200 15.20 -5.79 -2.23
N THR A 201 13.87 -5.76 -2.41
CA THR A 201 12.99 -4.85 -1.68
C THR A 201 12.47 -5.54 -0.42
N PRO A 202 12.67 -4.95 0.78
CA PRO A 202 12.08 -5.51 1.98
C PRO A 202 10.56 -5.39 1.91
N LEU A 203 9.87 -6.53 2.00
CA LEU A 203 8.41 -6.62 2.12
C LEU A 203 8.01 -6.94 3.57
N ILE A 204 6.75 -6.67 3.93
CA ILE A 204 6.23 -6.92 5.28
C ILE A 204 6.45 -8.37 5.67
N GLU A 205 7.08 -8.64 6.81
CA GLU A 205 7.41 -9.99 7.25
C GLU A 205 6.16 -10.78 7.68
N GLU A 206 6.07 -12.06 7.30
CA GLU A 206 4.94 -12.93 7.68
C GLU A 206 4.77 -13.07 9.19
N ARG A 207 5.88 -13.12 9.94
CA ARG A 207 5.83 -13.13 11.42
C ARG A 207 5.14 -11.88 11.96
N LEU A 208 5.35 -10.71 11.34
CA LEU A 208 4.77 -9.46 11.80
C LEU A 208 3.25 -9.46 11.59
N LEU A 209 2.78 -10.01 10.47
CA LEU A 209 1.35 -10.22 10.19
C LEU A 209 0.73 -11.22 11.17
N ALA A 210 1.41 -12.33 11.45
CA ALA A 210 0.95 -13.34 12.40
C ALA A 210 0.84 -12.77 13.82
N ASP A 211 1.84 -12.02 14.26
CA ASP A 211 1.85 -11.37 15.56
C ASP A 211 0.74 -10.31 15.67
N ALA A 212 0.52 -9.52 14.61
CA ALA A 212 -0.55 -8.53 14.57
C ALA A 212 -1.94 -9.17 14.63
N ARG A 213 -2.14 -10.28 13.91
CA ARG A 213 -3.35 -11.09 13.99
C ARG A 213 -3.58 -11.62 15.41
N ALA A 214 -2.55 -12.20 16.03
CA ALA A 214 -2.65 -12.70 17.40
C ALA A 214 -2.98 -11.58 18.42
N ARG A 215 -2.46 -10.36 18.21
CA ARG A 215 -2.85 -9.19 19.01
C ARG A 215 -4.31 -8.81 18.79
N LEU A 216 -4.78 -8.76 17.54
CA LEU A 216 -6.18 -8.47 17.23
C LEU A 216 -7.12 -9.48 17.90
N ASP A 217 -6.79 -10.77 17.87
CA ASP A 217 -7.58 -11.82 18.51
C ASP A 217 -7.65 -11.62 20.03
N LYS A 218 -6.52 -11.29 20.67
CA LYS A 218 -6.46 -10.98 22.10
C LYS A 218 -7.29 -9.75 22.46
N THR A 219 -7.17 -8.65 21.70
CA THR A 219 -7.95 -7.42 21.90
C THR A 219 -9.44 -7.68 21.74
N SER A 220 -9.83 -8.43 20.70
CA SER A 220 -11.22 -8.77 20.45
C SER A 220 -11.82 -9.62 21.58
N ALA A 221 -11.06 -10.62 22.06
CA ALA A 221 -11.48 -11.45 23.19
C ALA A 221 -11.57 -10.65 24.49
N HIS A 222 -10.67 -9.68 24.71
CA HIS A 222 -10.72 -8.80 25.86
C HIS A 222 -11.94 -7.89 25.83
N LEU A 223 -12.18 -7.19 24.72
CA LEU A 223 -13.33 -6.30 24.57
C LEU A 223 -14.65 -7.06 24.68
N ALA A 224 -14.74 -8.28 24.13
CA ALA A 224 -15.91 -9.14 24.29
C ALA A 224 -16.21 -9.46 25.77
N ARG A 225 -15.17 -9.64 26.61
CA ARG A 225 -15.34 -9.84 28.05
C ARG A 225 -15.83 -8.57 28.75
N GLU A 226 -15.34 -7.40 28.36
CA GLU A 226 -15.80 -6.12 28.92
C GLU A 226 -17.27 -5.86 28.59
N VAL A 227 -17.67 -6.08 27.34
CA VAL A 227 -19.08 -5.98 26.91
C VAL A 227 -19.95 -6.99 27.66
N GLU A 228 -19.48 -8.23 27.82
CA GLU A 228 -20.21 -9.25 28.59
C GLU A 228 -20.34 -8.90 30.08
N ALA A 229 -19.30 -8.29 30.67
CA ALA A 229 -19.37 -7.76 32.02
C ALA A 229 -20.39 -6.61 32.11
N ALA A 230 -20.39 -5.69 31.14
CA ALA A 230 -21.34 -4.58 31.05
C ALA A 230 -22.79 -5.08 30.93
N ARG A 231 -23.04 -6.15 30.17
CA ARG A 231 -24.36 -6.81 30.07
C ARG A 231 -24.85 -7.38 31.40
N LYS A 232 -23.92 -7.85 32.23
CA LYS A 232 -24.18 -8.50 33.52
C LYS A 232 -24.19 -7.53 34.70
N LEU A 233 -23.89 -6.24 34.47
CA LEU A 233 -23.84 -5.26 35.55
C LEU A 233 -25.17 -5.30 36.31
N PRO A 234 -25.12 -5.62 37.62
CA PRO A 234 -26.33 -5.69 38.42
C PRO A 234 -26.92 -4.29 38.47
N VAL A 235 -28.22 -4.22 38.23
CA VAL A 235 -29.00 -3.03 38.57
C VAL A 235 -28.94 -2.94 40.10
N ALA A 236 -28.14 -2.02 40.66
CA ALA A 236 -28.01 -1.84 42.11
C ALA A 236 -29.41 -1.60 42.71
N ARG A 237 -29.78 -2.39 43.74
CA ARG A 237 -31.14 -2.41 44.33
C ARG A 237 -31.56 -1.08 44.89
#